data_AF-A0A9E2JX28-F1
#
_entry.id   AF-A0A9E2JX28-F1
#
_cell.length_a   1.000
_cell.length_b   1.000
_cell.length_c   1.000
_cell.angle_alpha   90.00
_cell.angle_beta   90.00
_cell.angle_gamma   90.00
#
_symmetry.space_group_name_H-M   'P 1'
#
loop_
_entity.id
_entity.type
_entity.pdbx_description
1 polymer ?
#
loop_
_entity_poly.entity_id
_entity_poly.type
_entity_poly.pdbx_seq_one_letter_code
_entity_poly.pdbx_strand_id
1 'polypeptide(L)'
;MPRPLGDPARHFWMTRSVARVMGLSLAEEMRCGRLEAEEYARMVTSCRGCPVVSSCESWLGRQTCIAASAPQGCCISATLARLRRRH
;
A
#
# COMPACT_ATOMS: atom_id res chain seq x y z
N MET A 1 -22.24 -14.43 3.45
CA MET A 1 -20.99 -15.20 3.24
C MET A 1 -19.86 -14.20 3.01
N PRO A 2 -18.72 -14.27 3.72
CA PRO A 2 -17.61 -13.37 3.46
C PRO A 2 -17.05 -13.64 2.06
N ARG A 3 -16.95 -12.59 1.25
CA ARG A 3 -16.33 -12.67 -0.08
C ARG A 3 -14.86 -13.04 0.09
N PRO A 4 -14.31 -13.99 -0.70
CA PRO A 4 -12.91 -14.37 -0.56
C PRO A 4 -12.01 -13.15 -0.78
N LEU A 5 -11.07 -12.95 0.14
CA LEU A 5 -10.03 -11.94 0.03
C LEU A 5 -9.10 -12.28 -1.14
N GLY A 6 -8.50 -11.26 -1.75
CA GLY A 6 -7.49 -11.45 -2.79
C GLY A 6 -6.27 -12.24 -2.30
N ASP A 7 -5.47 -12.72 -3.25
CA ASP A 7 -4.26 -13.51 -3.00
C ASP A 7 -3.27 -12.78 -2.06
N PRO A 8 -2.87 -13.37 -0.92
CA PRO A 8 -1.97 -12.72 0.03
C PRO A 8 -0.66 -12.24 -0.59
N ALA A 9 -0.03 -13.03 -1.46
CA ALA A 9 1.27 -12.71 -2.03
C ALA A 9 1.18 -11.52 -3.00
N ARG A 10 0.17 -11.51 -3.88
CA ARG A 10 -0.12 -10.39 -4.78
C ARG A 10 -0.31 -9.09 -4.02
N HIS A 11 -1.10 -9.11 -2.95
CA HIS A 11 -1.40 -7.91 -2.17
C HIS A 11 -0.25 -7.45 -1.28
N PHE A 12 0.58 -8.37 -0.81
CA PHE A 12 1.85 -8.04 -0.17
C PHE A 12 2.75 -7.23 -1.12
N TRP A 13 2.94 -7.71 -2.36
CA TRP A 13 3.75 -7.01 -3.35
C TRP A 13 3.13 -5.69 -3.79
N MET A 14 1.82 -5.65 -4.01
CA MET A 14 1.12 -4.43 -4.40
C MET A 14 1.22 -3.33 -3.35
N THR A 15 1.03 -3.67 -2.06
CA THR A 15 1.19 -2.73 -0.94
C THR A 15 2.58 -2.09 -0.95
N ARG A 16 3.62 -2.90 -1.19
CA ARG A 16 5.02 -2.44 -1.29
C ARG A 16 5.26 -1.59 -2.53
N SER A 17 4.68 -1.95 -3.67
CA SER A 17 4.82 -1.22 -4.93
C SER A 17 4.19 0.16 -4.84
N VAL A 18 2.98 0.28 -4.29
CA VAL A 18 2.33 1.59 -4.10
C VAL A 18 3.16 2.47 -3.17
N ALA A 19 3.63 1.93 -2.04
CA ALA A 19 4.50 2.67 -1.13
C ALA A 19 5.79 3.14 -1.81
N ARG A 20 6.46 2.25 -2.57
CA ARG A 20 7.69 2.57 -3.29
C ARG A 20 7.48 3.70 -4.30
N VAL A 21 6.41 3.65 -5.08
CA VAL A 21 6.10 4.71 -6.04
C VAL A 21 5.83 6.05 -5.32
N MET A 22 5.32 6.01 -4.10
CA MET A 22 5.20 7.19 -3.24
C MET A 22 6.51 7.60 -2.54
N GLY A 23 7.66 7.00 -2.90
CA GLY A 23 8.96 7.29 -2.31
C GLY A 23 9.17 6.68 -0.91
N LEU A 24 8.33 5.73 -0.50
CA LEU A 24 8.41 5.09 0.82
C LEU A 24 9.00 3.68 0.73
N SER A 25 9.80 3.31 1.72
CA SER A 25 10.21 1.93 1.95
C SER A 25 9.57 1.40 3.22
N LEU A 26 8.51 0.59 3.10
CA LEU A 26 7.82 0.02 4.28
C LEU A 26 8.76 -0.83 5.15
N ALA A 27 9.75 -1.49 4.54
CA ALA A 27 10.77 -2.23 5.28
C ALA A 27 11.63 -1.30 6.15
N GLU A 28 11.98 -0.12 5.61
CA GLU A 28 12.74 0.90 6.34
C GLU A 28 11.89 1.56 7.43
N GLU A 29 10.62 1.85 7.14
CA GLU A 29 9.68 2.36 8.16
C GLU A 29 9.53 1.38 9.32
N MET A 30 9.49 0.07 9.05
CA MET A 30 9.50 -0.95 10.10
C MET A 30 10.81 -0.99 10.86
N ARG A 31 11.95 -0.95 10.15
CA ARG A 31 13.29 -0.96 10.76
C ARG A 31 13.51 0.24 11.69
N CYS A 32 12.94 1.40 11.35
CA CYS A 32 13.00 2.61 12.15
C CYS A 32 11.92 2.71 13.23
N GLY A 33 11.07 1.69 13.41
CA GLY A 33 9.98 1.72 14.39
C GLY A 33 8.86 2.72 14.07
N ARG A 34 8.76 3.18 12.82
CA ARG A 34 7.71 4.10 12.34
C ARG A 34 6.46 3.36 11.83
N LEU A 35 6.61 2.08 11.53
CA LEU A 35 5.55 1.16 11.14
C LEU A 35 5.70 -0.15 11.92
N GLU A 36 4.67 -0.55 12.66
CA GLU A 36 4.69 -1.83 13.36
C GLU A 36 4.40 -2.99 12.39
N ALA A 37 4.97 -4.17 12.66
CA ALA A 37 4.75 -5.36 11.83
C ALA A 37 3.26 -5.76 11.78
N GLU A 38 2.55 -5.62 12.90
CA GLU A 38 1.11 -5.86 12.96
C GLU A 38 0.32 -4.84 12.12
N GLU A 39 0.72 -3.56 12.17
CA GLU A 39 0.10 -2.53 11.34
C GLU A 39 0.32 -2.82 9.86
N TYR A 40 1.52 -3.25 9.47
CA TYR A 40 1.80 -3.65 8.10
C TYR A 40 0.96 -4.86 7.66
N ALA A 41 0.79 -5.88 8.51
CA ALA A 41 -0.09 -7.01 8.22
C ALA A 41 -1.56 -6.58 8.02
N ARG A 42 -2.04 -5.62 8.83
CA ARG A 42 -3.36 -5.01 8.65
C ARG A 42 -3.46 -4.24 7.34
N MET A 43 -2.44 -3.49 6.93
CA MET A 43 -2.41 -2.82 5.61
C MET A 43 -2.58 -3.82 4.47
N VAL A 44 -1.81 -4.92 4.48
CA VAL A 44 -1.90 -5.95 3.44
C VAL A 44 -3.30 -6.59 3.46
N THR A 45 -3.85 -6.89 4.63
CA THR A 45 -5.19 -7.46 4.77
C THR A 45 -6.29 -6.54 4.24
N SER A 46 -6.22 -5.24 4.54
CA SER A 46 -7.13 -4.23 3.98
C SER A 46 -6.99 -4.12 2.46
N CYS A 47 -5.76 -4.16 1.94
CA CYS A 47 -5.49 -4.16 0.51
C CYS A 47 -6.15 -5.37 -0.18
N ARG A 48 -6.13 -6.55 0.44
CA ARG A 48 -6.77 -7.78 -0.09
C ARG A 48 -8.28 -7.69 -0.22
N GLY A 49 -8.92 -6.87 0.59
CA GLY A 49 -10.36 -6.61 0.54
C GLY A 49 -10.75 -5.44 -0.37
N CYS A 50 -9.76 -4.71 -0.91
CA CYS A 50 -9.99 -3.45 -1.58
C CYS A 50 -10.77 -3.62 -2.90
N PRO A 51 -11.78 -2.80 -3.18
CA PRO A 51 -12.56 -2.90 -4.42
C PRO A 51 -11.82 -2.32 -5.65
N VAL A 52 -10.80 -1.47 -5.45
CA VAL A 52 -10.13 -0.73 -6.53
C VAL A 52 -8.78 -1.33 -6.96
N VAL A 53 -8.61 -2.64 -6.80
CA VAL A 53 -7.33 -3.33 -7.09
C VAL A 53 -6.90 -3.17 -8.54
N SER A 54 -7.81 -3.34 -9.49
CA SER A 54 -7.53 -3.14 -10.92
C SER A 54 -7.09 -1.71 -11.23
N SER A 55 -7.69 -0.72 -10.56
CA SER A 55 -7.29 0.68 -10.66
C SER A 55 -5.91 0.93 -10.07
N CYS A 56 -5.55 0.28 -8.95
CA CYS A 56 -4.21 0.34 -8.37
C CYS A 56 -3.16 -0.23 -9.33
N GLU A 57 -3.43 -1.35 -10.00
CA GLU A 57 -2.49 -1.95 -10.96
C GLU A 57 -2.30 -1.08 -12.20
N SER A 58 -3.40 -0.58 -12.76
CA SER A 58 -3.36 0.33 -13.89
C SER A 58 -2.67 1.65 -13.53
N TRP A 59 -2.87 2.14 -12.30
CA TRP A 59 -2.14 3.29 -11.78
C TRP A 59 -0.65 2.97 -11.72
N LEU A 60 -0.24 1.89 -11.03
CA LEU A 60 1.16 1.47 -10.92
C LEU A 60 1.86 1.36 -12.28
N GLY A 61 1.20 0.79 -13.29
CA GLY A 61 1.76 0.64 -14.64
C GLY A 61 1.98 1.97 -15.38
N ARG A 62 1.34 3.07 -14.97
CA ARG A 62 1.49 4.41 -15.57
C ARG A 62 2.51 5.29 -14.86
N GLN A 63 2.98 4.90 -13.67
CA GLN A 63 3.83 5.76 -12.86
C GLN A 63 5.27 5.78 -13.40
N THR A 64 5.71 6.95 -13.88
CA THR A 64 7.08 7.18 -14.35
C THR A 64 7.91 8.00 -13.35
N CYS A 65 7.28 8.56 -12.33
CA CYS A 65 7.91 9.39 -11.30
C CYS A 65 7.31 9.11 -9.91
N ILE A 66 7.93 9.70 -8.87
CA ILE A 66 7.44 9.61 -7.49
C ILE A 66 6.07 10.28 -7.40
N ALA A 67 5.07 9.51 -6.98
CA ALA A 67 3.72 10.03 -6.78
C ALA A 67 3.61 10.72 -5.42
N ALA A 68 2.98 11.89 -5.39
CA ALA A 68 2.69 12.59 -4.14
C ALA A 68 1.59 11.91 -3.31
N SER A 69 0.70 11.16 -3.96
CA SER A 69 -0.47 10.52 -3.36
C SER A 69 -0.65 9.08 -3.84
N ALA A 70 -1.36 8.29 -3.02
CA ALA A 70 -1.81 6.96 -3.37
C ALA A 70 -2.90 7.02 -4.46
N PRO A 71 -3.16 5.92 -5.19
CA PRO A 71 -4.24 5.86 -6.16
C PRO A 71 -5.60 6.18 -5.52
N GLN A 72 -6.49 6.80 -6.30
CA GLN A 72 -7.82 7.16 -5.84
C GLN A 72 -8.59 5.94 -5.32
N GLY A 73 -9.17 6.06 -4.13
CA GLY A 73 -9.93 4.98 -3.48
C GLY A 73 -9.06 3.90 -2.80
N CYS A 74 -7.73 4.07 -2.78
CA CYS A 74 -6.84 3.14 -2.09
C CYS A 74 -7.15 3.08 -0.58
N CYS A 75 -7.50 1.90 -0.08
CA CYS A 75 -7.85 1.68 1.32
C CYS A 75 -6.70 1.91 2.32
N ILE A 76 -5.44 1.86 1.86
CA ILE A 76 -4.25 2.08 2.69
C ILE A 76 -3.64 3.47 2.49
N SER A 77 -4.30 4.34 1.72
CA SER A 77 -3.83 5.70 1.41
C SER A 77 -3.55 6.54 2.65
N ALA A 78 -4.40 6.43 3.68
CA ALA A 78 -4.24 7.16 4.94
C ALA A 78 -2.94 6.79 5.66
N THR A 79 -2.62 5.49 5.77
CA THR A 79 -1.38 5.02 6.39
C THR A 79 -0.16 5.44 5.59
N LEU A 80 -0.22 5.34 4.25
CA LEU A 80 0.86 5.80 3.38
C LEU A 80 1.09 7.31 3.49
N ALA A 81 0.03 8.12 3.54
CA ALA A 81 0.13 9.56 3.74
C ALA A 81 0.72 9.91 5.12
N ARG A 82 0.37 9.17 6.18
CA ARG A 82 0.95 9.33 7.52
C ARG A 82 2.45 9.07 7.52
N LEU A 83 2.91 8.00 6.85
CA LEU A 83 4.33 7.67 6.74
C LEU A 83 5.07 8.73 5.90
N ARG A 84 4.47 9.19 4.79
CA ARG A 84 5.06 10.21 3.91
C ARG A 84 5.24 11.57 4.56
N ARG A 85 4.37 11.98 5.50
CA ARG A 85 4.56 13.25 6.25
C ARG A 85 5.80 13.27 7.15
N ARG A 86 6.47 12.13 7.33
CA ARG A 86 7.68 12.00 8.16
C ARG A 86 8.97 12.01 7.33
N HIS A 87 8.86 12.13 6.01
CA HIS A 87 9.94 12.29 5.03
C HIS A 87 9.87 13.69 4.42
#